data_AF-A0A3B8UIV0-F1
#
_entry.id   AF-A0A3B8UIV0-F1
#
_cell.length_a   1.000
_cell.length_b   1.000
_cell.length_c   1.000
_cell.angle_alpha   90.00
_cell.angle_beta   90.00
_cell.angle_gamma   90.00
#
_symmetry.space_group_name_H-M   'P 1'
#
loop_
_entity.id
_entity.type
_entity.pdbx_description
1 polymer ?
#
loop_
_entity_poly.entity_id
_entity_poly.type
_entity_poly.pdbx_seq_one_letter_code
_entity_poly.pdbx_strand_id
1 'polypeptide(L)'
;MASPAAKSAYLGWVAAAIAGERGVSPTFAAAEHDLILGYATGYEAADVAIFVRSLRAVYAGPVALVTDQDPALLDFLAQHGVESAPPPLACSGVWRPHPVMQRFAAFDALMSERPWARHVLLTDVRDVVFQAPPFDPPPQKLEFFVEYDGGLKGHAFNMKYLRGVGGEDVARALAEKPCVCVGTVMGPRACMIRFCRTLLMLAAIPRSEIGGAFGADQAACNIALHLGLVEGEARPNYGRVATVGLTPGDALSLDGTGRIVNPDGGASPIVHQYDRHPALTAAMHERWGQGFEARERRRGRSLSERGRKLRDSFARRLPELR
;
A
#
# COMPACT_ATOMS: atom_id res chain seq x y z
N MET A 1 40.51 -7.03 18.39
CA MET A 1 39.62 -5.85 18.49
C MET A 1 38.42 -6.11 17.60
N ALA A 2 37.24 -6.35 18.17
CA ALA A 2 36.02 -6.47 17.37
C ALA A 2 35.68 -5.07 16.86
N SER A 3 35.67 -4.89 15.54
CA SER A 3 35.13 -3.67 14.95
C SER A 3 33.68 -3.54 15.41
N PRO A 4 33.24 -2.39 15.97
CA PRO A 4 31.84 -2.24 16.33
C PRO A 4 31.01 -2.45 15.07
N ALA A 5 30.13 -3.47 15.07
CA ALA A 5 29.25 -3.74 13.94
C ALA A 5 28.50 -2.45 13.61
N ALA A 6 28.65 -1.97 12.38
CA ALA A 6 28.01 -0.75 11.96
C ALA A 6 26.49 -0.91 12.11
N LYS A 7 25.89 -0.12 13.01
CA LYS A 7 24.47 -0.22 13.33
C LYS A 7 23.67 0.47 12.23
N SER A 8 23.09 -0.34 11.34
CA SER A 8 22.09 0.11 10.38
C SER A 8 20.87 0.69 11.12
N ALA A 9 20.50 1.94 10.79
CA ALA A 9 19.34 2.61 11.35
C ALA A 9 18.05 1.92 10.88
N TYR A 10 18.03 1.45 9.63
CA TYR A 10 16.93 0.64 9.12
C TYR A 10 16.80 -0.70 9.87
N LEU A 11 17.89 -1.43 10.11
CA LEU A 11 17.82 -2.70 10.86
C LEU A 11 17.37 -2.48 12.30
N GLY A 12 17.83 -1.39 12.95
CA GLY A 12 17.32 -1.00 14.27
C GLY A 12 15.81 -0.73 14.25
N TRP A 13 15.33 0.00 13.25
CA TRP A 13 13.90 0.27 13.06
C TRP A 13 13.09 -1.00 12.77
N VAL A 14 13.56 -1.88 11.89
CA VAL A 14 12.90 -3.16 11.57
C VAL A 14 12.85 -4.06 12.80
N ALA A 15 13.95 -4.17 13.55
CA ALA A 15 14.00 -4.97 14.77
C ALA A 15 12.95 -4.48 15.78
N ALA A 16 12.83 -3.17 15.99
CA ALA A 16 11.81 -2.59 16.85
C ALA A 16 10.38 -2.81 16.31
N ALA A 17 10.17 -2.64 15.01
CA ALA A 17 8.87 -2.86 14.38
C ALA A 17 8.38 -4.32 14.49
N ILE A 18 9.30 -5.28 14.36
CA ILE A 18 8.96 -6.71 14.43
C ILE A 18 8.84 -7.16 15.88
N ALA A 19 9.77 -6.77 16.75
CA ALA A 19 9.88 -7.26 18.13
C ALA A 19 9.04 -6.49 19.17
N GLY A 20 8.46 -5.34 18.81
CA GLY A 20 7.66 -4.54 19.73
C GLY A 20 6.51 -5.33 20.35
N GLU A 21 6.28 -5.12 21.66
CA GLU A 21 5.13 -5.65 22.39
C GLU A 21 3.83 -5.13 21.75
N ARG A 22 2.85 -6.02 21.57
CA ARG A 22 1.59 -5.71 20.91
C ARG A 22 0.46 -5.90 21.89
N GLY A 23 -0.27 -4.82 22.17
CA GLY A 23 -1.51 -4.90 22.94
C GLY A 23 -2.57 -5.66 22.15
N VAL A 24 -3.50 -6.29 22.87
CA VAL A 24 -4.71 -6.85 22.26
C VAL A 24 -5.82 -5.82 22.43
N SER A 25 -6.46 -5.39 21.35
CA SER A 25 -7.66 -4.56 21.43
C SER A 25 -8.87 -5.47 21.67
N PRO A 26 -9.59 -5.35 22.79
CA PRO A 26 -10.77 -6.15 23.04
C PRO A 26 -11.98 -5.43 22.47
N THR A 27 -12.69 -6.00 21.49
CA THR A 27 -14.09 -5.57 21.20
C THR A 27 -14.88 -6.39 20.17
N PHE A 28 -14.31 -7.41 19.51
CA PHE A 28 -15.07 -8.22 18.55
C PHE A 28 -14.93 -9.71 18.82
N ALA A 29 -15.99 -10.48 18.54
CA ALA A 29 -15.90 -11.94 18.51
C ALA A 29 -14.86 -12.36 17.46
N ALA A 30 -14.02 -13.34 17.81
CA ALA A 30 -12.87 -13.70 17.00
C ALA A 30 -13.28 -14.29 15.65
N ALA A 31 -12.61 -13.87 14.56
CA ALA A 31 -12.74 -14.39 13.19
C ALA A 31 -14.05 -14.09 12.45
N GLU A 32 -14.82 -13.07 12.84
CA GLU A 32 -16.15 -12.81 12.25
C GLU A 32 -16.18 -11.70 11.17
N HIS A 33 -15.15 -10.85 11.08
CA HIS A 33 -15.19 -9.67 10.21
C HIS A 33 -13.98 -9.55 9.29
N ASP A 34 -14.20 -8.98 8.12
CA ASP A 34 -13.13 -8.60 7.21
C ASP A 34 -12.63 -7.18 7.55
N LEU A 35 -11.37 -6.86 7.28
CA LEU A 35 -10.73 -5.61 7.72
C LEU A 35 -10.03 -4.92 6.55
N ILE A 36 -10.23 -3.62 6.40
CA ILE A 36 -9.51 -2.81 5.41
C ILE A 36 -8.51 -1.91 6.13
N LEU A 37 -7.25 -1.97 5.70
CA LEU A 37 -6.17 -1.16 6.24
C LEU A 37 -5.56 -0.29 5.15
N GLY A 38 -5.40 1.00 5.45
CA GLY A 38 -4.75 1.97 4.56
C GLY A 38 -3.73 2.84 5.30
N TYR A 39 -2.81 3.43 4.57
CA TYR A 39 -1.77 4.31 5.11
C TYR A 39 -1.83 5.69 4.43
N ALA A 40 -2.20 6.71 5.19
CA ALA A 40 -2.59 8.04 4.74
C ALA A 40 -1.86 9.16 5.52
N THR A 41 -0.57 8.98 5.81
CA THR A 41 0.28 10.06 6.34
C THR A 41 0.55 11.11 5.27
N GLY A 42 0.51 12.38 5.64
CA GLY A 42 0.67 13.55 4.78
C GLY A 42 -0.57 13.86 3.95
N TYR A 43 -1.72 13.28 4.31
CA TYR A 43 -3.01 13.48 3.63
C TYR A 43 -3.96 14.30 4.50
N GLU A 44 -4.82 15.05 3.85
CA GLU A 44 -5.94 15.78 4.44
C GLU A 44 -7.26 15.06 4.13
N ALA A 45 -8.37 15.52 4.73
CA ALA A 45 -9.70 14.97 4.46
C ALA A 45 -10.03 14.94 2.95
N ALA A 46 -9.65 15.98 2.20
CA ALA A 46 -9.84 16.06 0.75
C ALA A 46 -9.10 14.95 -0.03
N ASP A 47 -7.92 14.52 0.44
CA ASP A 47 -7.13 13.48 -0.23
C ASP A 47 -7.70 12.07 -0.03
N VAL A 48 -8.47 11.85 1.03
CA VAL A 48 -9.05 10.55 1.37
C VAL A 48 -10.56 10.47 1.11
N ALA A 49 -11.22 11.59 0.80
CA ALA A 49 -12.67 11.66 0.71
C ALA A 49 -13.26 10.66 -0.29
N ILE A 50 -12.66 10.56 -1.49
CA ILE A 50 -13.12 9.64 -2.53
C ILE A 50 -13.01 8.18 -2.06
N PHE A 51 -11.88 7.81 -1.46
CA PHE A 51 -11.66 6.48 -0.87
C PHE A 51 -12.74 6.15 0.17
N VAL A 52 -12.89 7.02 1.17
CA VAL A 52 -13.77 6.77 2.32
C VAL A 52 -15.23 6.68 1.89
N ARG A 53 -15.71 7.61 1.07
CA ARG A 53 -17.11 7.65 0.65
C ARG A 53 -17.47 6.54 -0.31
N SER A 54 -16.62 6.26 -1.30
CA SER A 54 -16.86 5.13 -2.21
C SER A 54 -16.82 3.80 -1.47
N LEU A 55 -15.91 3.64 -0.50
CA LEU A 55 -15.85 2.46 0.34
C LEU A 55 -17.13 2.28 1.16
N ARG A 56 -17.59 3.34 1.84
CA ARG A 56 -18.79 3.26 2.69
C ARG A 56 -20.08 3.05 1.91
N ALA A 57 -20.11 3.37 0.62
CA ALA A 57 -21.24 3.03 -0.24
C ALA A 57 -21.39 1.52 -0.48
N VAL A 58 -20.32 0.73 -0.29
CA VAL A 58 -20.32 -0.71 -0.62
C VAL A 58 -19.83 -1.62 0.52
N TYR A 59 -19.35 -1.03 1.62
CA TYR A 59 -18.77 -1.76 2.74
C TYR A 59 -19.01 -1.07 4.09
N ALA A 60 -19.77 -1.75 4.95
CA ALA A 60 -20.09 -1.28 6.30
C ALA A 60 -19.14 -1.82 7.39
N GLY A 61 -18.21 -2.71 7.03
CA GLY A 61 -17.36 -3.37 8.02
C GLY A 61 -16.18 -2.51 8.51
N PRO A 62 -15.33 -3.09 9.36
CA PRO A 62 -14.19 -2.40 9.98
C PRO A 62 -13.17 -1.86 8.97
N VAL A 63 -12.73 -0.62 9.19
CA VAL A 63 -11.71 0.07 8.39
C VAL A 63 -10.82 0.86 9.33
N ALA A 64 -9.50 0.74 9.18
CA ALA A 64 -8.55 1.56 9.92
C ALA A 64 -7.53 2.20 8.97
N LEU A 65 -7.33 3.51 9.11
CA LEU A 65 -6.33 4.27 8.37
C LEU A 65 -5.23 4.77 9.30
N VAL A 66 -3.98 4.63 8.88
CA VAL A 66 -2.85 5.24 9.59
C VAL A 66 -2.70 6.69 9.12
N THR A 67 -2.81 7.67 10.02
CA THR A 67 -2.84 9.10 9.67
C THR A 67 -2.00 9.96 10.60
N ASP A 68 -1.69 11.19 10.18
CA ASP A 68 -0.92 12.17 10.97
C ASP A 68 -1.71 12.78 12.15
N GLN A 69 -2.91 12.30 12.44
CA GLN A 69 -3.77 12.76 13.54
C GLN A 69 -4.18 14.25 13.43
N ASP A 70 -4.33 14.75 12.19
CA ASP A 70 -4.92 16.07 11.94
C ASP A 70 -6.40 16.10 12.40
N PRO A 71 -6.83 17.08 13.22
CA PRO A 71 -8.19 17.10 13.77
C PRO A 71 -9.30 17.07 12.72
N ALA A 72 -9.16 17.82 11.62
CA ALA A 72 -10.19 17.89 10.58
C ALA A 72 -10.30 16.56 9.81
N LEU A 73 -9.16 15.89 9.56
CA LEU A 73 -9.15 14.54 9.03
C LEU A 73 -9.79 13.55 10.01
N LEU A 74 -9.46 13.61 11.31
CA LEU A 74 -10.02 12.71 12.31
C LEU A 74 -11.55 12.85 12.40
N ASP A 75 -12.06 14.08 12.42
CA ASP A 75 -13.50 14.34 12.43
C ASP A 75 -14.18 13.76 11.18
N PHE A 76 -13.58 13.96 10.00
CA PHE A 76 -14.09 13.40 8.75
C PHE A 76 -14.13 11.86 8.78
N LEU A 77 -13.06 11.21 9.27
CA LEU A 77 -13.01 9.74 9.37
C LEU A 77 -14.03 9.21 10.38
N ALA A 78 -14.15 9.85 11.54
CA ALA A 78 -15.10 9.48 12.58
C ALA A 78 -16.56 9.56 12.08
N GLN A 79 -16.92 10.60 11.33
CA GLN A 79 -18.25 10.74 10.71
C GLN A 79 -18.59 9.59 9.76
N HIS A 80 -17.58 8.93 9.19
CA HIS A 80 -17.75 7.79 8.30
C HIS A 80 -17.45 6.44 8.99
N GLY A 81 -17.31 6.42 10.31
CA GLY A 81 -16.99 5.21 11.07
C GLY A 81 -15.67 4.56 10.65
N VAL A 82 -14.68 5.36 10.23
CA VAL A 82 -13.34 4.90 9.88
C VAL A 82 -12.43 5.16 11.07
N GLU A 83 -11.78 4.12 11.57
CA GLU A 83 -10.81 4.23 12.65
C GLU A 83 -9.53 4.92 12.14
N SER A 84 -8.95 5.77 12.97
CA SER A 84 -7.64 6.38 12.71
C SER A 84 -6.63 5.90 13.73
N ALA A 85 -5.46 5.48 13.26
CA ALA A 85 -4.32 5.13 14.10
C ALA A 85 -3.12 6.04 13.77
N PRO A 86 -2.31 6.46 14.75
CA PRO A 86 -1.08 7.18 14.47
C PRO A 86 -0.05 6.27 13.80
N PRO A 87 0.89 6.80 13.00
CA PRO A 87 2.02 6.02 12.52
C PRO A 87 2.84 5.50 13.70
N PRO A 88 3.42 4.28 13.62
CA PRO A 88 4.24 3.73 14.69
C PRO A 88 5.32 4.72 15.13
N LEU A 89 5.46 4.90 16.45
CA LEU A 89 6.51 5.73 17.03
C LEU A 89 7.87 5.17 16.58
N ALA A 90 8.63 5.97 15.83
CA ALA A 90 9.98 5.60 15.46
C ALA A 90 10.87 5.60 16.70
N CYS A 91 11.79 4.64 16.80
CA CYS A 91 12.88 4.67 17.78
C CYS A 91 13.61 6.02 17.67
N SER A 92 13.41 6.91 18.66
CA SER A 92 14.18 8.09 19.11
C SER A 92 15.15 8.82 18.15
N GLY A 93 14.99 8.74 16.83
CA GLY A 93 15.97 9.15 15.84
C GLY A 93 15.39 9.99 14.71
N VAL A 94 16.28 10.76 14.07
CA VAL A 94 15.99 11.69 12.94
C VAL A 94 15.62 10.94 11.66
N TRP A 95 15.99 9.66 11.54
CA TRP A 95 15.82 8.85 10.34
C TRP A 95 14.56 7.97 10.41
N ARG A 96 13.78 7.92 9.31
CA ARG A 96 12.62 7.05 9.14
C ARG A 96 12.54 6.50 7.72
N PRO A 97 12.08 5.25 7.52
CA PRO A 97 11.87 4.73 6.18
C PRO A 97 10.80 5.54 5.44
N HIS A 98 10.70 5.36 4.13
CA HIS A 98 9.68 5.97 3.31
C HIS A 98 8.29 5.41 3.73
N PRO A 99 7.21 6.22 3.67
CA PRO A 99 5.84 5.76 4.00
C PRO A 99 5.43 4.43 3.37
N VAL A 100 5.86 4.19 2.12
CA VAL A 100 5.60 2.93 1.39
C VAL A 100 6.15 1.68 2.09
N MET A 101 7.18 1.82 2.92
CA MET A 101 7.70 0.73 3.76
C MET A 101 7.14 0.79 5.19
N GLN A 102 6.99 2.00 5.76
CA GLN A 102 6.43 2.17 7.11
C GLN A 102 5.05 1.54 7.25
N ARG A 103 4.24 1.55 6.19
CA ARG A 103 2.90 0.98 6.20
C ARG A 103 2.85 -0.48 6.63
N PHE A 104 3.83 -1.30 6.27
CA PHE A 104 3.81 -2.73 6.63
C PHE A 104 4.06 -2.95 8.12
N ALA A 105 4.87 -2.10 8.77
CA ALA A 105 5.03 -2.14 10.22
C ALA A 105 3.72 -1.75 10.93
N ALA A 106 3.04 -0.71 10.44
CA ALA A 106 1.77 -0.27 10.99
C ALA A 106 0.66 -1.33 10.78
N PHE A 107 0.57 -1.90 9.58
CA PHE A 107 -0.40 -2.95 9.27
C PHE A 107 -0.17 -4.21 10.11
N ASP A 108 1.08 -4.64 10.29
CA ASP A 108 1.42 -5.77 11.15
C ASP A 108 0.98 -5.55 12.61
N ALA A 109 1.21 -4.34 13.15
CA ALA A 109 0.73 -3.96 14.48
C ALA A 109 -0.80 -3.96 14.57
N LEU A 110 -1.48 -3.26 13.65
CA LEU A 110 -2.94 -3.15 13.63
C LEU A 110 -3.65 -4.51 13.50
N MET A 111 -3.11 -5.41 12.68
CA MET A 111 -3.64 -6.77 12.55
C MET A 111 -3.40 -7.62 13.80
N SER A 112 -2.33 -7.36 14.54
CA SER A 112 -2.02 -8.10 15.78
C SER A 112 -2.92 -7.70 16.93
N GLU A 113 -3.25 -6.41 17.01
CA GLU A 113 -4.24 -5.87 17.95
C GLU A 113 -5.66 -6.33 17.65
N ARG A 114 -5.92 -6.84 16.43
CA ARG A 114 -7.24 -7.23 15.92
C ARG A 114 -7.26 -8.74 15.59
N PRO A 115 -7.13 -9.63 16.59
CA PRO A 115 -7.16 -11.07 16.37
C PRO A 115 -8.52 -11.57 15.85
N TRP A 116 -9.53 -10.71 15.84
CA TRP A 116 -10.85 -10.96 15.29
C TRP A 116 -10.94 -10.83 13.77
N ALA A 117 -9.99 -10.18 13.10
CA ALA A 117 -10.06 -10.01 11.65
C ALA A 117 -9.85 -11.36 10.94
N ARG A 118 -10.76 -11.71 10.03
CA ARG A 118 -10.74 -12.94 9.24
C ARG A 118 -9.89 -12.76 7.98
N HIS A 119 -10.34 -11.90 7.08
CA HIS A 119 -9.57 -11.46 5.91
C HIS A 119 -9.17 -10.00 6.06
N VAL A 120 -8.08 -9.63 5.41
CA VAL A 120 -7.55 -8.26 5.41
C VAL A 120 -7.31 -7.82 3.97
N LEU A 121 -7.69 -6.59 3.65
CA LEU A 121 -7.28 -5.86 2.46
C LEU A 121 -6.30 -4.77 2.89
N LEU A 122 -5.06 -4.86 2.42
CA LEU A 122 -4.11 -3.75 2.48
C LEU A 122 -4.26 -2.95 1.19
N THR A 123 -4.42 -1.63 1.31
CA THR A 123 -4.67 -0.78 0.16
C THR A 123 -3.97 0.57 0.25
N ASP A 124 -3.55 1.09 -0.89
CA ASP A 124 -3.35 2.52 -1.08
C ASP A 124 -4.69 3.25 -0.85
N VAL A 125 -4.61 4.54 -0.53
CA VAL A 125 -5.79 5.31 -0.13
C VAL A 125 -6.17 6.32 -1.22
N ARG A 126 -5.30 7.29 -1.50
CA ARG A 126 -5.64 8.44 -2.37
C ARG A 126 -6.15 8.04 -3.75
N ASP A 127 -5.54 7.02 -4.35
CA ASP A 127 -5.83 6.60 -5.73
C ASP A 127 -6.60 5.28 -5.81
N VAL A 128 -7.41 4.98 -4.80
CA VAL A 128 -8.31 3.82 -4.79
C VAL A 128 -9.76 4.25 -4.66
N VAL A 129 -10.62 3.62 -5.47
CA VAL A 129 -12.08 3.78 -5.40
C VAL A 129 -12.75 2.40 -5.39
N PHE A 130 -13.84 2.29 -4.62
CA PHE A 130 -14.61 1.06 -4.50
C PHE A 130 -15.93 1.15 -5.28
N GLN A 131 -16.28 0.07 -5.97
CA GLN A 131 -17.47 -0.05 -6.82
C GLN A 131 -18.40 -1.17 -6.40
N ALA A 132 -17.92 -2.13 -5.60
CA ALA A 132 -18.68 -3.25 -5.04
C ALA A 132 -18.00 -3.77 -3.75
N PRO A 133 -18.67 -4.64 -2.96
CA PRO A 133 -18.08 -5.23 -1.77
C PRO A 133 -16.73 -5.92 -2.06
N PRO A 134 -15.64 -5.56 -1.36
CA PRO A 134 -14.29 -5.98 -1.76
C PRO A 134 -13.98 -7.46 -1.45
N PHE A 135 -14.66 -8.05 -0.46
CA PHE A 135 -14.41 -9.41 0.04
C PHE A 135 -15.38 -10.47 -0.51
N ASP A 136 -16.16 -10.16 -1.56
CA ASP A 136 -17.05 -11.14 -2.19
C ASP A 136 -16.50 -11.58 -3.55
N PRO A 137 -16.19 -12.88 -3.77
CA PRO A 137 -16.14 -13.96 -2.77
C PRO A 137 -14.94 -13.80 -1.81
N PRO A 138 -14.95 -14.44 -0.63
CA PRO A 138 -13.87 -14.31 0.35
C PRO A 138 -12.55 -14.93 -0.15
N PRO A 139 -11.40 -14.27 0.06
CA PRO A 139 -10.11 -14.75 -0.43
C PRO A 139 -9.60 -15.94 0.39
N GLN A 140 -9.29 -17.04 -0.28
CA GLN A 140 -8.81 -18.28 0.39
C GLN A 140 -7.30 -18.25 0.71
N LYS A 141 -6.53 -17.45 -0.03
CA LYS A 141 -5.09 -17.26 0.10
C LYS A 141 -4.74 -15.80 -0.15
N LEU A 142 -3.46 -15.43 -0.10
CA LEU A 142 -3.06 -14.09 -0.53
C LEU A 142 -3.33 -13.92 -2.02
N GLU A 143 -4.05 -12.87 -2.37
CA GLU A 143 -4.31 -12.42 -3.73
C GLU A 143 -3.48 -11.16 -4.01
N PHE A 144 -2.68 -11.24 -5.07
CA PHE A 144 -1.87 -10.15 -5.62
C PHE A 144 -2.40 -9.84 -7.01
N PHE A 145 -2.50 -8.57 -7.40
CA PHE A 145 -3.16 -8.22 -8.67
C PHE A 145 -2.15 -7.74 -9.70
N VAL A 146 -2.20 -8.29 -10.90
CA VAL A 146 -1.33 -7.89 -12.01
C VAL A 146 -1.61 -6.43 -12.40
N GLU A 147 -0.56 -5.61 -12.52
CA GLU A 147 -0.67 -4.20 -12.93
C GLU A 147 -0.24 -3.95 -14.38
N TYR A 148 0.44 -4.91 -14.99
CA TYR A 148 0.99 -4.77 -16.33
C TYR A 148 1.16 -6.12 -17.04
N ASP A 149 0.56 -6.22 -18.24
CA ASP A 149 0.50 -7.47 -19.00
C ASP A 149 1.83 -7.88 -19.64
N GLY A 150 2.77 -6.94 -19.81
CA GLY A 150 4.11 -7.23 -20.33
C GLY A 150 5.05 -7.90 -19.33
N GLY A 151 4.54 -8.31 -18.16
CA GLY A 151 5.32 -8.95 -17.10
C GLY A 151 6.38 -8.03 -16.48
N LEU A 152 7.18 -8.58 -15.57
CA LEU A 152 8.22 -7.79 -14.89
C LEU A 152 9.27 -7.25 -15.87
N LYS A 153 9.75 -8.07 -16.81
CA LYS A 153 10.76 -7.69 -17.80
C LYS A 153 10.39 -6.45 -18.61
N GLY A 154 9.12 -6.32 -19.00
CA GLY A 154 8.63 -5.16 -19.76
C GLY A 154 8.46 -3.90 -18.91
N HIS A 155 8.52 -4.01 -17.58
CA HIS A 155 8.23 -2.91 -16.66
C HIS A 155 9.52 -2.30 -16.08
N ALA A 156 10.11 -1.33 -16.79
CA ALA A 156 11.41 -0.72 -16.46
C ALA A 156 11.52 -0.21 -15.00
N PHE A 157 10.47 0.44 -14.47
CA PHE A 157 10.46 0.90 -13.08
C PHE A 157 10.56 -0.26 -12.09
N ASN A 158 9.69 -1.28 -12.21
CA ASN A 158 9.74 -2.49 -11.38
C ASN A 158 11.11 -3.17 -11.46
N MET A 159 11.67 -3.35 -12.66
CA MET A 159 12.99 -3.97 -12.84
C MET A 159 14.13 -3.17 -12.20
N LYS A 160 14.05 -1.84 -12.20
CA LYS A 160 15.04 -0.99 -11.51
C LYS A 160 15.06 -1.29 -10.01
N TYR A 161 13.90 -1.32 -9.37
CA TYR A 161 13.82 -1.55 -7.92
C TYR A 161 14.10 -3.00 -7.56
N LEU A 162 13.73 -3.94 -8.43
CA LEU A 162 14.03 -5.35 -8.24
C LEU A 162 15.54 -5.61 -8.19
N ARG A 163 16.31 -4.99 -9.09
CA ARG A 163 17.78 -5.00 -9.02
C ARG A 163 18.30 -4.33 -7.76
N GLY A 164 17.70 -3.19 -7.37
CA GLY A 164 18.10 -2.45 -6.19
C GLY A 164 17.91 -3.22 -4.87
N VAL A 165 16.88 -4.08 -4.77
CA VAL A 165 16.62 -4.90 -3.56
C VAL A 165 17.27 -6.28 -3.65
N GLY A 166 17.04 -7.00 -4.75
CA GLY A 166 17.42 -8.40 -4.91
C GLY A 166 18.72 -8.65 -5.67
N GLY A 167 19.29 -7.62 -6.31
CA GLY A 167 20.43 -7.76 -7.21
C GLY A 167 20.05 -8.32 -8.59
N GLU A 168 21.04 -8.39 -9.48
CA GLU A 168 20.83 -8.81 -10.88
C GLU A 168 20.37 -10.26 -11.03
N ASP A 169 20.82 -11.17 -10.17
CA ASP A 169 20.44 -12.58 -10.27
C ASP A 169 18.96 -12.80 -9.95
N VAL A 170 18.45 -12.13 -8.91
CA VAL A 170 17.02 -12.14 -8.59
C VAL A 170 16.22 -11.46 -9.69
N ALA A 171 16.68 -10.31 -10.19
CA ALA A 171 16.00 -9.62 -11.29
C ALA A 171 15.90 -10.50 -12.55
N ARG A 172 16.96 -11.22 -12.89
CA ARG A 172 16.99 -12.17 -14.01
C ARG A 172 16.06 -13.36 -13.77
N ALA A 173 16.06 -13.93 -12.57
CA ALA A 173 15.22 -15.07 -12.22
C ALA A 173 13.72 -14.76 -12.26
N LEU A 174 13.35 -13.51 -11.97
CA LEU A 174 11.94 -13.08 -11.91
C LEU A 174 11.47 -12.33 -13.16
N ALA A 175 12.33 -12.09 -14.15
CA ALA A 175 12.02 -11.26 -15.31
C ALA A 175 10.74 -11.69 -16.05
N GLU A 176 10.53 -12.99 -16.23
CA GLU A 176 9.38 -13.54 -16.97
C GLU A 176 8.14 -13.76 -16.08
N LYS A 177 8.15 -13.32 -14.83
CA LYS A 177 7.01 -13.45 -13.91
C LYS A 177 6.00 -12.30 -14.09
N PRO A 178 4.71 -12.51 -13.73
CA PRO A 178 3.72 -11.44 -13.74
C PRO A 178 4.13 -10.24 -12.88
N CYS A 179 3.89 -9.03 -13.37
CA CYS A 179 4.14 -7.81 -12.61
C CYS A 179 2.92 -7.50 -11.72
N VAL A 180 3.02 -7.74 -10.41
CA VAL A 180 1.91 -7.49 -9.47
C VAL A 180 2.07 -6.16 -8.74
N CYS A 181 0.97 -5.48 -8.41
CA CYS A 181 0.98 -4.24 -7.62
C CYS A 181 0.96 -4.54 -6.12
N VAL A 182 1.84 -3.88 -5.36
CA VAL A 182 1.77 -3.94 -3.89
C VAL A 182 0.76 -2.93 -3.29
N GLY A 183 0.21 -2.04 -4.11
CA GLY A 183 -0.76 -1.05 -3.66
C GLY A 183 -2.11 -1.64 -3.26
N THR A 184 -2.41 -2.88 -3.66
CA THR A 184 -3.59 -3.63 -3.21
C THR A 184 -3.22 -5.10 -3.04
N VAL A 185 -3.38 -5.62 -1.82
CA VAL A 185 -3.13 -7.04 -1.51
C VAL A 185 -4.17 -7.50 -0.50
N MET A 186 -4.78 -8.67 -0.69
CA MET A 186 -5.74 -9.18 0.27
C MET A 186 -5.59 -10.66 0.57
N GLY A 187 -6.13 -11.12 1.69
CA GLY A 187 -6.16 -12.53 2.04
C GLY A 187 -6.40 -12.77 3.53
N PRO A 188 -6.25 -14.01 4.00
CA PRO A 188 -6.40 -14.35 5.42
C PRO A 188 -5.44 -13.55 6.32
N ARG A 189 -5.93 -13.06 7.46
CA ARG A 189 -5.15 -12.20 8.39
C ARG A 189 -3.78 -12.78 8.74
N ALA A 190 -3.73 -14.06 9.08
CA ALA A 190 -2.49 -14.74 9.46
C ALA A 190 -1.45 -14.73 8.32
N CYS A 191 -1.90 -14.89 7.08
CA CYS A 191 -1.03 -14.79 5.91
C CYS A 191 -0.56 -13.35 5.68
N MET A 192 -1.43 -12.36 5.91
CA MET A 192 -1.11 -10.95 5.74
C MET A 192 -0.06 -10.46 6.75
N ILE A 193 -0.14 -10.92 8.00
CA ILE A 193 0.90 -10.68 9.02
C ILE A 193 2.26 -11.21 8.55
N ARG A 194 2.30 -12.46 8.05
CA ARG A 194 3.53 -13.04 7.49
C ARG A 194 4.05 -12.23 6.30
N PHE A 195 3.16 -11.82 5.40
CA PHE A 195 3.49 -10.98 4.26
C PHE A 195 4.14 -9.65 4.67
N CYS A 196 3.54 -8.89 5.58
CA CYS A 196 4.11 -7.63 6.08
C CYS A 196 5.53 -7.84 6.64
N ARG A 197 5.72 -8.87 7.47
CA ARG A 197 7.03 -9.16 8.08
C ARG A 197 8.06 -9.58 7.04
N THR A 198 7.68 -10.39 6.05
CA THR A 198 8.57 -10.78 4.94
C THR A 198 9.03 -9.55 4.14
N LEU A 199 8.14 -8.61 3.82
CA LEU A 199 8.51 -7.38 3.11
C LEU A 199 9.51 -6.53 3.91
N LEU A 200 9.26 -6.36 5.21
CA LEU A 200 10.16 -5.63 6.10
C LEU A 200 11.56 -6.25 6.14
N MET A 201 11.64 -7.59 6.23
CA MET A 201 12.91 -8.34 6.22
C MET A 201 13.63 -8.30 4.86
N LEU A 202 12.91 -8.40 3.74
CA LEU A 202 13.50 -8.31 2.41
C LEU A 202 14.13 -6.93 2.14
N ALA A 203 13.45 -5.87 2.58
CA ALA A 203 14.00 -4.52 2.48
C ALA A 203 15.22 -4.29 3.40
N ALA A 204 15.50 -5.20 4.33
CA ALA A 204 16.64 -5.17 5.26
C ALA A 204 17.89 -5.88 4.73
N ILE A 205 17.82 -6.53 3.56
CA ILE A 205 18.95 -7.27 3.01
C ILE A 205 20.18 -6.36 2.82
N PRO A 206 21.40 -6.78 3.26
CA PRO A 206 22.64 -6.00 3.24
C PRO A 206 22.99 -5.34 1.90
N ARG A 207 22.59 -5.95 0.77
CA ARG A 207 22.84 -5.43 -0.59
C ARG A 207 21.81 -4.41 -1.09
N SER A 208 20.75 -4.14 -0.33
CA SER A 208 19.72 -3.19 -0.73
C SER A 208 20.24 -1.74 -0.59
N GLU A 209 20.63 -1.12 -1.71
CA GLU A 209 21.02 0.30 -1.79
C GLU A 209 19.85 1.26 -1.51
N ILE A 210 18.65 0.71 -1.36
CA ILE A 210 17.37 1.43 -1.29
C ILE A 210 16.51 0.94 -0.12
N GLY A 211 17.10 0.31 0.90
CA GLY A 211 16.38 -0.13 2.10
C GLY A 211 15.56 1.02 2.69
N GLY A 212 14.24 0.82 2.82
CA GLY A 212 13.36 1.89 3.29
C GLY A 212 13.12 3.03 2.30
N ALA A 213 13.47 2.92 1.02
CA ALA A 213 13.22 3.95 0.01
C ALA A 213 11.96 3.65 -0.84
N PHE A 214 11.51 4.66 -1.59
CA PHE A 214 10.41 4.51 -2.54
C PHE A 214 10.69 3.41 -3.58
N GLY A 215 9.76 2.47 -3.79
CA GLY A 215 9.88 1.35 -4.73
C GLY A 215 10.43 0.05 -4.12
N ALA A 216 10.98 0.10 -2.90
CA ALA A 216 11.48 -1.09 -2.22
C ALA A 216 10.35 -2.08 -1.85
N ASP A 217 9.16 -1.57 -1.55
CA ASP A 217 7.95 -2.36 -1.25
C ASP A 217 7.46 -3.13 -2.46
N GLN A 218 7.40 -2.47 -3.61
CA GLN A 218 6.99 -3.04 -4.88
C GLN A 218 7.96 -4.17 -5.32
N ALA A 219 9.27 -3.95 -5.15
CA ALA A 219 10.29 -4.98 -5.40
C ALA A 219 10.19 -6.14 -4.39
N ALA A 220 10.11 -5.85 -3.09
CA ALA A 220 10.00 -6.86 -2.05
C ALA A 220 8.74 -7.72 -2.21
N CYS A 221 7.62 -7.13 -2.63
CA CYS A 221 6.38 -7.84 -2.96
C CYS A 221 6.59 -8.86 -4.08
N ASN A 222 7.17 -8.44 -5.21
CA ASN A 222 7.44 -9.34 -6.33
C ASN A 222 8.44 -10.45 -5.97
N ILE A 223 9.47 -10.14 -5.17
CA ILE A 223 10.40 -11.15 -4.65
C ILE A 223 9.67 -12.16 -3.75
N ALA A 224 8.87 -11.67 -2.79
CA ALA A 224 8.20 -12.51 -1.82
C ALA A 224 7.24 -13.50 -2.48
N LEU A 225 6.44 -13.03 -3.43
CA LEU A 225 5.50 -13.86 -4.18
C LEU A 225 6.23 -14.85 -5.09
N HIS A 226 7.10 -14.37 -5.98
CA HIS A 226 7.59 -15.19 -7.09
C HIS A 226 8.73 -16.14 -6.72
N LEU A 227 9.41 -15.91 -5.58
CA LEU A 227 10.34 -16.88 -4.99
C LEU A 227 9.69 -17.79 -3.95
N GLY A 228 8.37 -17.69 -3.73
CA GLY A 228 7.65 -18.55 -2.79
C GLY A 228 7.96 -18.31 -1.32
N LEU A 229 8.37 -17.09 -0.95
CA LEU A 229 8.59 -16.71 0.44
C LEU A 229 7.28 -16.47 1.20
N VAL A 230 6.20 -16.27 0.45
CA VAL A 230 4.82 -16.27 0.94
C VAL A 230 3.94 -17.07 -0.01
N GLU A 231 2.95 -17.77 0.53
CA GLU A 231 1.95 -18.45 -0.29
C GLU A 231 0.89 -17.45 -0.78
N GLY A 232 0.66 -17.43 -2.09
CA GLY A 232 -0.33 -16.57 -2.71
C GLY A 232 -0.46 -16.80 -4.21
N GLU A 233 -1.33 -16.02 -4.84
CA GLU A 233 -1.59 -16.10 -6.26
C GLU A 233 -1.58 -14.71 -6.90
N ALA A 234 -0.89 -14.60 -8.05
CA ALA A 234 -1.05 -13.48 -8.96
C ALA A 234 -2.37 -13.66 -9.72
N ARG A 235 -3.36 -12.84 -9.37
CA ARG A 235 -4.66 -12.75 -10.04
C ARG A 235 -4.53 -11.83 -11.26
N PRO A 236 -5.19 -12.18 -12.39
CA PRO A 236 -5.26 -11.28 -13.53
C PRO A 236 -5.80 -9.89 -13.15
N ASN A 237 -5.40 -8.87 -13.90
CA ASN A 237 -6.00 -7.55 -13.80
C ASN A 237 -7.49 -7.61 -14.20
N TYR A 238 -8.24 -6.56 -13.87
CA TYR A 238 -9.67 -6.40 -14.24
C TYR A 238 -10.65 -7.42 -13.63
N GLY A 239 -10.17 -8.36 -12.80
CA GLY A 239 -11.01 -9.22 -11.97
C GLY A 239 -11.53 -8.48 -10.73
N ARG A 240 -11.08 -8.90 -9.54
CA ARG A 240 -11.45 -8.23 -8.27
C ARG A 240 -10.90 -6.80 -8.18
N VAL A 241 -9.68 -6.60 -8.68
CA VAL A 241 -9.00 -5.31 -8.68
C VAL A 241 -8.61 -4.96 -10.10
N ALA A 242 -8.92 -3.73 -10.51
CA ALA A 242 -8.39 -3.11 -11.72
C ALA A 242 -7.28 -2.12 -11.33
N THR A 243 -6.02 -2.47 -11.59
CA THR A 243 -4.90 -1.52 -11.46
C THR A 243 -4.71 -0.85 -12.82
N VAL A 244 -5.23 0.37 -12.97
CA VAL A 244 -5.44 1.00 -14.28
C VAL A 244 -4.37 2.02 -14.66
N GLY A 245 -3.34 2.22 -13.82
CA GLY A 245 -2.40 3.33 -13.98
C GLY A 245 -1.55 3.30 -15.26
N LEU A 246 -1.43 2.13 -15.91
CA LEU A 246 -0.76 1.95 -17.20
C LEU A 246 -1.74 1.58 -18.33
N THR A 247 -3.02 1.40 -18.01
CA THR A 247 -4.06 1.13 -19.01
C THR A 247 -4.28 2.39 -19.86
N PRO A 248 -4.37 2.30 -21.20
CA PRO A 248 -4.71 3.44 -22.04
C PRO A 248 -6.04 4.07 -21.61
N GLY A 249 -6.08 5.40 -21.50
CA GLY A 249 -7.26 6.11 -20.98
C GLY A 249 -8.49 6.01 -21.89
N ASP A 250 -8.31 5.80 -23.19
CA ASP A 250 -9.35 5.56 -24.18
C ASP A 250 -9.96 4.15 -24.11
N ALA A 251 -9.28 3.22 -23.43
CA ALA A 251 -9.79 1.88 -23.14
C ALA A 251 -10.60 1.82 -21.82
N LEU A 252 -10.67 2.93 -21.08
CA LEU A 252 -11.42 3.05 -19.83
C LEU A 252 -12.66 3.91 -20.07
N SER A 253 -13.78 3.51 -19.48
CA SER A 253 -15.04 4.26 -19.62
C SER A 253 -15.83 4.26 -18.32
N LEU A 254 -16.94 5.00 -18.29
CA LEU A 254 -17.90 4.99 -17.20
C LEU A 254 -19.21 4.39 -17.70
N ASP A 255 -19.85 3.53 -16.91
CA ASP A 255 -21.20 3.07 -17.18
C ASP A 255 -22.26 4.13 -16.81
N GLY A 256 -23.52 3.87 -17.13
CA GLY A 256 -24.64 4.78 -16.80
C GLY A 256 -24.87 5.00 -15.29
N THR A 257 -24.18 4.25 -14.43
CA THR A 257 -24.20 4.42 -12.96
C THR A 257 -22.95 5.14 -12.45
N GLY A 258 -22.06 5.57 -13.35
CA GLY A 258 -20.79 6.23 -13.03
C GLY A 258 -19.72 5.30 -12.47
N ARG A 259 -19.80 3.97 -12.72
CA ARG A 259 -18.71 3.03 -12.40
C ARG A 259 -17.71 2.98 -13.54
N ILE A 260 -16.43 2.90 -13.19
CA ILE A 260 -15.32 2.63 -14.10
C ILE A 260 -15.46 1.22 -14.66
N VAL A 261 -15.55 1.14 -15.98
CA VAL A 261 -15.61 -0.07 -16.80
C VAL A 261 -14.21 -0.37 -17.33
N ASN A 262 -13.80 -1.61 -17.15
CA ASN A 262 -12.53 -2.16 -17.57
C ASN A 262 -12.49 -2.37 -19.10
N PRO A 263 -11.30 -2.55 -19.70
CA PRO A 263 -11.17 -2.85 -21.13
C PRO A 263 -11.87 -4.15 -21.58
N ASP A 264 -12.10 -5.09 -20.65
CA ASP A 264 -12.83 -6.34 -20.91
C ASP A 264 -14.36 -6.19 -20.85
N GLY A 265 -14.86 -4.96 -20.65
CA GLY A 265 -16.27 -4.64 -20.49
C GLY A 265 -16.85 -4.94 -19.10
N GLY A 266 -16.05 -5.54 -18.20
CA GLY A 266 -16.42 -5.75 -16.81
C GLY A 266 -16.23 -4.51 -15.94
N ALA A 267 -16.58 -4.62 -14.66
CA ALA A 267 -16.30 -3.59 -13.67
C ALA A 267 -15.75 -4.25 -12.40
N SER A 268 -14.50 -3.91 -12.04
CA SER A 268 -13.88 -4.47 -10.85
C SER A 268 -14.46 -3.86 -9.56
N PRO A 269 -14.66 -4.66 -8.49
CA PRO A 269 -15.02 -4.16 -7.17
C PRO A 269 -14.12 -3.05 -6.64
N ILE A 270 -12.83 -3.11 -6.95
CA ILE A 270 -11.82 -2.12 -6.54
C ILE A 270 -11.10 -1.61 -7.80
N VAL A 271 -10.92 -0.30 -7.90
CA VAL A 271 -10.09 0.31 -8.94
C VAL A 271 -8.96 1.09 -8.28
N HIS A 272 -7.73 0.78 -8.67
CA HIS A 272 -6.50 1.38 -8.18
C HIS A 272 -5.82 2.20 -9.28
N GLN A 273 -5.26 3.34 -8.89
CA GLN A 273 -4.60 4.32 -9.76
C GLN A 273 -5.54 4.99 -10.76
N TYR A 274 -6.82 5.20 -10.40
CA TYR A 274 -7.76 5.95 -11.27
C TYR A 274 -7.30 7.40 -11.50
N ASP A 275 -6.59 7.99 -10.53
CA ASP A 275 -6.10 9.38 -10.56
C ASP A 275 -5.00 9.65 -11.61
N ARG A 276 -4.59 8.62 -12.36
CA ARG A 276 -3.70 8.72 -13.53
C ARG A 276 -4.45 9.16 -14.78
N HIS A 277 -5.78 9.10 -14.75
CA HIS A 277 -6.67 9.38 -15.86
C HIS A 277 -7.52 10.62 -15.53
N PRO A 278 -7.26 11.78 -16.15
CA PRO A 278 -7.96 13.02 -15.81
C PRO A 278 -9.49 12.93 -15.86
N ALA A 279 -10.04 12.20 -16.84
CA ALA A 279 -11.48 11.97 -16.97
C ALA A 279 -12.05 11.18 -15.78
N LEU A 280 -11.34 10.13 -15.32
CA LEU A 280 -11.76 9.37 -14.15
C LEU A 280 -11.60 10.19 -12.86
N THR A 281 -10.52 10.96 -12.73
CA THR A 281 -10.32 11.87 -11.59
C THR A 281 -11.49 12.84 -11.45
N ALA A 282 -11.89 13.49 -12.55
CA ALA A 282 -13.00 14.43 -12.57
C ALA A 282 -14.31 13.75 -12.16
N ALA A 283 -14.63 12.61 -12.77
CA ALA A 283 -15.85 11.88 -12.47
C ALA A 283 -15.91 11.36 -11.02
N MET A 284 -14.79 10.84 -10.49
CA MET A 284 -14.72 10.36 -9.11
C MET A 284 -14.80 11.51 -8.11
N HIS A 285 -14.25 12.69 -8.44
CA HIS A 285 -14.40 13.88 -7.61
C HIS A 285 -15.85 14.41 -7.63
N GLU A 286 -16.48 14.49 -8.80
CA GLU A 286 -17.89 14.89 -8.92
C GLU A 286 -18.81 13.96 -8.09
N ARG A 287 -18.54 12.66 -8.11
CA ARG A 287 -19.35 11.66 -7.41
C ARG A 287 -19.07 11.59 -5.91
N TRP A 288 -17.80 11.57 -5.52
CA TRP A 288 -17.40 11.25 -4.13
C TRP A 288 -16.63 12.36 -3.43
N GLY A 289 -16.05 13.30 -4.16
CA GLY A 289 -15.23 14.40 -3.64
C GLY A 289 -16.00 15.67 -3.26
N GLN A 290 -17.33 15.69 -3.39
CA GLN A 290 -18.16 16.89 -3.14
C GLN A 290 -17.91 17.52 -1.77
N GLY A 291 -17.86 18.85 -1.72
CA GLY A 291 -17.54 19.60 -0.50
C GLY A 291 -16.05 19.70 -0.19
N PHE A 292 -15.18 19.07 -1.00
CA PHE A 292 -13.73 19.27 -0.96
C PHE A 292 -13.22 19.79 -2.30
N GLU A 293 -12.12 20.53 -2.28
CA GLU A 293 -11.42 20.93 -3.49
C GLU A 293 -10.88 19.71 -4.26
N ALA A 294 -10.89 19.79 -5.59
CA ALA A 294 -10.32 18.74 -6.43
C ALA A 294 -8.81 18.68 -6.24
N ARG A 295 -8.30 17.52 -5.79
CA ARG A 295 -6.87 17.31 -5.55
C ARG A 295 -6.21 16.64 -6.73
N GLU A 296 -5.20 17.29 -7.30
CA GLU A 296 -4.34 16.68 -8.30
C GLU A 296 -3.26 15.80 -7.65
N ARG A 297 -2.86 14.75 -8.39
CA ARG A 297 -1.77 13.84 -8.01
C ARG A 297 -0.45 14.56 -7.66
N ARG A 298 -0.15 15.66 -8.36
CA ARG A 298 1.10 16.43 -8.23
C ARG A 298 0.81 17.85 -7.77
N ARG A 299 0.75 18.09 -6.46
CA ARG A 299 0.79 19.46 -5.93
C ARG A 299 2.15 20.10 -6.21
N GLY A 300 2.12 21.38 -6.62
CA GLY A 300 3.30 22.23 -6.65
C GLY A 300 3.86 22.35 -5.23
N ARG A 301 5.07 21.83 -5.01
CA ARG A 301 5.74 21.90 -3.70
C ARG A 301 6.50 23.20 -3.57
N SER A 302 6.47 23.77 -2.37
CA SER A 302 7.30 24.93 -2.04
C SER A 302 8.79 24.57 -2.12
N LEU A 303 9.66 25.57 -2.28
CA LEU A 303 11.11 25.35 -2.35
C LEU A 303 11.66 24.67 -1.09
N SER A 304 11.12 25.00 0.08
CA SER A 304 11.50 24.39 1.37
C SER A 304 11.11 22.91 1.44
N GLU A 305 9.92 22.54 0.97
CA GLU A 305 9.48 21.15 0.89
C GLU A 305 10.29 20.32 -0.09
N ARG A 306 10.69 20.93 -1.22
CA ARG A 306 11.59 20.28 -2.19
C ARG A 306 12.95 20.02 -1.56
N GLY A 307 13.51 20.99 -0.85
CA GLY A 307 14.78 20.86 -0.12
C GLY A 307 14.75 19.78 0.96
N ARG A 308 13.67 19.74 1.77
CA ARG A 308 13.48 18.70 2.81
C ARG A 308 13.38 17.31 2.19
N LYS A 309 12.55 17.12 1.17
CA LYS A 309 12.41 15.81 0.52
C LYS A 309 13.70 15.35 -0.14
N LEU A 310 14.47 16.26 -0.75
CA LEU A 310 15.76 15.93 -1.32
C LEU A 310 16.68 15.39 -0.23
N ARG A 311 16.78 16.09 0.91
CA ARG A 311 17.56 15.65 2.09
C ARG A 311 17.10 14.29 2.62
N ASP A 312 15.79 14.08 2.80
CA ASP A 312 15.24 12.80 3.27
C ASP A 312 15.52 11.67 2.27
N SER A 313 15.42 11.96 0.97
CA SER A 313 15.71 10.99 -0.08
C SER A 313 17.20 10.64 -0.11
N PHE A 314 18.10 11.60 0.11
CA PHE A 314 19.52 11.33 0.23
C PHE A 314 19.82 10.52 1.50
N ALA A 315 19.25 10.90 2.65
CA ALA A 315 19.42 10.19 3.92
C ALA A 315 18.96 8.73 3.87
N ARG A 316 17.95 8.40 3.07
CA ARG A 316 17.46 7.02 2.89
C ARG A 316 18.24 6.19 1.87
N ARG A 317 19.03 6.83 1.00
CA ARG A 317 19.81 6.17 -0.06
C ARG A 317 21.31 6.18 0.20
N LEU A 318 21.75 6.97 1.18
CA LEU A 318 23.11 6.89 1.65
C LEU A 318 23.35 5.45 2.12
N PRO A 319 24.38 4.77 1.57
CA PRO A 319 24.75 3.46 2.06
C PRO A 319 24.94 3.60 3.57
N GLU A 320 24.10 2.92 4.34
CA GLU A 320 24.48 2.62 5.70
C GLU A 320 25.76 1.80 5.54
N LEU A 321 26.90 2.36 5.95
CA LEU A 321 28.14 1.60 6.04
C LEU A 321 27.78 0.35 6.84
N ARG A 322 27.86 -0.82 6.18
CA ARG A 322 27.52 -2.13 6.73
C ARG A 322 28.81 -2.93 6.84
#